data_AF-L7JSS8-F1
#
_entry.id   AF-L7JSS8-F1
#
_cell.length_a   1.000
_cell.length_b   1.000
_cell.length_c   1.000
_cell.angle_alpha   90.00
_cell.angle_beta   90.00
_cell.angle_gamma   90.00
#
_symmetry.space_group_name_H-M   'P 1'
#
loop_
_entity.id
_entity.type
_entity.pdbx_description
1 polymer ?
#
loop_
_entity_poly.entity_id
_entity_poly.type
_entity_poly.pdbx_seq_one_letter_code
_entity_poly.pdbx_strand_id
1 'polypeptide(L)'
;MFFLVKFSCPMTESRSARGGNVAIQMHRKDQTNVDTPSEKVKSITEQQVKKVIAYFDTKKIRNKRFKKCIRYLKRLPSDIDENLDVIFVKIFKLHLSDDEKCYLYSNMVDLIFLMDEPMLIADKVHNDASSKQKYSFLACKCLFILIAEYNFCCLNFFNVFMEYIDQQITENTEDTCEFIIQIVNRICLSFADVTRLVTAMKQYLLSLSSSKTYALLNAIRFIVEKHVLLHERFVKGDKFWELDVLEHSIEPIKCLAQAIKYKKERKYRLNRDEQAE
;
A
#
# COMPACT_ATOMS: atom_id res chain seq x y z
N MET A 1 0.10 33.05 17.25
CA MET A 1 1.40 33.10 16.56
C MET A 1 1.50 31.84 15.71
N PHE A 2 1.27 31.96 14.41
CA PHE A 2 1.30 30.83 13.47
C PHE A 2 2.69 30.77 12.84
N PHE A 3 3.39 29.65 12.98
CA PHE A 3 4.60 29.39 12.19
C PHE A 3 4.20 28.87 10.82
N LEU A 4 4.52 29.68 9.80
CA LEU A 4 4.37 29.40 8.39
C LEU A 4 5.70 28.80 7.91
N VAL A 5 5.79 27.48 7.77
CA VAL A 5 6.96 26.85 7.14
C VAL A 5 6.68 26.75 5.65
N LYS A 6 7.23 27.70 4.90
CA LYS A 6 7.39 27.63 3.44
C LYS A 6 8.43 26.55 3.14
N PHE A 7 8.03 25.44 2.53
CA PHE A 7 8.97 24.62 1.78
C PHE A 7 9.07 25.18 0.35
N SER A 8 10.16 25.90 0.11
CA SER A 8 10.61 26.30 -1.23
C SER A 8 11.02 25.04 -1.99
N CYS A 9 10.42 24.81 -3.15
CA CYS A 9 10.87 23.82 -4.11
C CYS A 9 12.20 24.31 -4.71
N PRO A 10 13.33 23.58 -4.64
CA PRO A 10 14.50 23.98 -5.39
C PRO A 10 14.29 23.56 -6.86
N MET A 11 14.05 24.55 -7.71
CA MET A 11 14.40 24.46 -9.12
C MET A 11 15.87 24.02 -9.22
N THR A 12 16.15 23.02 -10.03
CA THR A 12 17.50 22.86 -10.60
C THR A 12 17.36 22.72 -12.10
N GLU A 13 18.11 23.58 -12.78
CA GLU A 13 18.13 23.83 -14.20
C GLU A 13 18.55 22.59 -15.02
N SER A 14 18.06 22.58 -16.25
CA SER A 14 18.49 21.71 -17.34
C SER A 14 20.00 21.78 -17.61
N ARG A 15 20.68 20.63 -17.57
CA ARG A 15 21.84 20.36 -18.43
C ARG A 15 21.77 18.94 -18.99
N SER A 16 21.69 18.88 -20.31
CA SER A 16 21.91 17.70 -21.13
C SER A 16 23.30 17.07 -20.87
N ALA A 17 23.34 15.76 -20.64
CA ALA A 17 24.50 14.94 -20.96
C ALA A 17 24.05 13.58 -21.48
N ARG A 18 24.53 13.27 -22.69
CA ARG A 18 24.40 12.01 -23.41
C ARG A 18 24.86 10.82 -22.56
N GLY A 19 24.18 9.69 -22.77
CA GLY A 19 24.77 8.36 -22.98
C GLY A 19 25.74 7.80 -21.94
N GLY A 20 25.41 6.64 -21.40
CA GLY A 20 26.40 5.76 -20.77
C GLY A 20 25.76 4.72 -19.86
N ASN A 21 25.69 3.48 -20.34
CA ASN A 21 25.58 2.30 -19.47
C ASN A 21 26.72 2.35 -18.45
N VAL A 22 26.40 2.50 -17.17
CA VAL A 22 27.36 2.23 -16.09
C VAL A 22 26.81 1.03 -15.32
N ALA A 23 27.26 -0.15 -15.75
CA ALA A 23 27.27 -1.33 -14.91
C ALA A 23 28.19 -1.03 -13.72
N ILE A 24 27.64 -1.02 -12.51
CA ILE A 24 28.45 -0.99 -11.30
C ILE A 24 28.96 -2.42 -11.09
N GLN A 25 30.16 -2.65 -11.62
CA GLN A 25 30.95 -3.84 -11.43
C GLN A 25 31.74 -3.68 -10.13
N MET A 26 31.31 -4.33 -9.04
CA MET A 26 32.16 -4.49 -7.86
C MET A 26 33.04 -5.72 -8.05
N HIS A 27 34.32 -5.49 -8.36
CA HIS A 27 35.36 -6.51 -8.24
C HIS A 27 36.05 -6.38 -6.87
N ARG A 28 35.97 -7.45 -6.07
CA ARG A 28 37.19 -8.16 -5.66
C ARG A 28 36.87 -9.62 -5.34
N LYS A 29 37.68 -10.48 -5.95
CA LYS A 29 37.79 -11.92 -5.70
C LYS A 29 38.29 -12.13 -4.27
N ASP A 30 37.79 -13.18 -3.62
CA ASP A 30 38.63 -14.31 -3.24
C ASP A 30 37.79 -15.59 -3.31
N GLN A 31 38.35 -16.61 -3.97
CA GLN A 31 37.84 -17.97 -4.01
C GLN A 31 38.06 -18.62 -2.64
N THR A 32 37.13 -19.42 -2.13
CA THR A 32 37.31 -20.88 -1.95
C THR A 32 36.13 -21.55 -1.22
N ASN A 33 35.92 -22.79 -1.65
CA ASN A 33 35.18 -23.89 -1.03
C ASN A 33 33.65 -23.87 -1.05
N VAL A 34 33.16 -24.73 -1.94
CA VAL A 34 31.94 -25.52 -1.78
C VAL A 34 31.85 -26.03 -0.34
N ASP A 35 30.84 -25.59 0.39
CA ASP A 35 30.33 -26.32 1.54
C ASP A 35 28.81 -26.30 1.50
N THR A 36 28.27 -27.50 1.29
CA THR A 36 26.86 -27.85 1.51
C THR A 36 26.36 -27.22 2.82
N PRO A 37 25.17 -26.57 2.84
CA PRO A 37 24.63 -26.05 4.09
C PRO A 37 24.34 -27.23 5.03
N SER A 38 25.12 -27.36 6.09
CA SER A 38 24.88 -28.40 7.11
C SER A 38 23.49 -28.23 7.71
N GLU A 39 22.78 -29.33 7.96
CA GLU A 39 21.43 -29.37 8.56
C GLU A 39 21.31 -28.59 9.89
N LYS A 40 22.44 -28.35 10.57
CA LYS A 40 22.52 -27.53 11.79
C LYS A 40 22.25 -26.04 11.55
N VAL A 41 22.52 -25.50 10.35
CA VAL A 41 22.25 -24.08 10.03
C VAL A 41 20.77 -23.89 9.68
N LYS A 42 20.12 -24.87 9.03
CA LYS A 42 18.67 -24.85 8.78
C LYS A 42 17.87 -24.89 10.08
N SER A 43 18.26 -25.72 11.05
CA SER A 43 17.50 -25.89 12.30
C SER A 43 17.58 -24.69 13.26
N ILE A 44 18.72 -23.97 13.31
CA ILE A 44 18.87 -22.74 14.11
C ILE A 44 18.02 -21.61 13.53
N THR A 45 17.98 -21.51 12.20
CA THR A 45 17.23 -20.48 11.48
C THR A 45 15.72 -20.69 11.62
N GLU A 46 15.24 -21.93 11.47
CA GLU A 46 13.84 -22.27 11.72
C GLU A 46 13.43 -22.04 13.18
N GLN A 47 14.32 -22.28 14.15
CA GLN A 47 14.05 -21.97 15.56
C GLN A 47 14.00 -20.47 15.86
N GLN A 48 14.83 -19.64 15.20
CA GLN A 48 14.81 -18.19 15.37
C GLN A 48 13.56 -17.57 14.73
N VAL A 49 13.20 -18.01 13.52
CA VAL A 49 11.95 -17.62 12.86
C VAL A 49 10.75 -18.04 13.72
N LYS A 50 10.71 -19.29 14.21
CA LYS A 50 9.64 -19.75 15.13
C LYS A 50 9.62 -18.97 16.45
N LYS A 51 10.75 -18.50 16.99
CA LYS A 51 10.80 -17.65 18.19
C LYS A 51 10.29 -16.23 17.94
N VAL A 52 10.62 -15.63 16.81
CA VAL A 52 10.10 -14.33 16.39
C VAL A 52 8.59 -14.43 16.14
N ILE A 53 8.16 -15.46 15.42
CA ILE A 53 6.74 -15.79 15.18
C ILE A 53 6.00 -16.04 16.50
N ALA A 54 6.53 -16.89 17.39
CA ALA A 54 5.92 -17.18 18.68
C ALA A 54 5.88 -15.93 19.59
N TYR A 55 6.83 -15.00 19.47
CA TYR A 55 6.80 -13.73 20.18
C TYR A 55 5.64 -12.84 19.72
N PHE A 56 5.30 -12.85 18.43
CA PHE A 56 4.14 -12.14 17.90
C PHE A 56 2.80 -12.85 18.20
N ASP A 57 2.75 -14.19 18.16
CA ASP A 57 1.53 -14.97 18.44
C ASP A 57 1.14 -15.02 19.94
N THR A 58 2.12 -15.07 20.86
CA THR A 58 1.85 -15.19 22.31
C THR A 58 1.19 -13.94 22.90
N LYS A 59 1.33 -12.79 22.26
CA LYS A 59 0.56 -11.60 22.59
C LYS A 59 -0.49 -11.43 21.52
N LYS A 60 -1.73 -11.86 21.79
CA LYS A 60 -2.93 -11.38 21.08
C LYS A 60 -2.97 -9.85 21.14
N ILE A 61 -2.30 -9.19 20.21
CA ILE A 61 -2.30 -7.74 20.04
C ILE A 61 -3.66 -7.39 19.44
N ARG A 62 -4.68 -7.34 20.30
CA ARG A 62 -6.00 -6.83 19.95
C ARG A 62 -5.87 -5.35 19.63
N ASN A 63 -6.23 -5.02 18.39
CA ASN A 63 -6.24 -3.74 17.67
C ASN A 63 -6.43 -2.45 18.51
N LYS A 64 -7.16 -2.48 19.64
CA LYS A 64 -7.40 -1.31 20.51
C LYS A 64 -6.22 -0.90 21.42
N ARG A 65 -5.16 -1.71 21.57
CA ARG A 65 -4.03 -1.39 22.50
C ARG A 65 -2.72 -0.99 21.81
N PHE A 66 -2.65 -0.99 20.48
CA PHE A 66 -1.40 -0.73 19.72
C PHE A 66 -0.77 0.64 20.05
N LYS A 67 -1.57 1.70 20.19
CA LYS A 67 -1.08 3.05 20.59
C LYS A 67 -0.44 3.12 21.99
N LYS A 68 -0.73 2.16 22.89
CA LYS A 68 -0.05 2.03 24.20
C LYS A 68 1.12 1.02 24.17
N CYS A 69 1.13 0.09 23.22
CA CYS A 69 2.19 -0.91 23.07
C CYS A 69 3.54 -0.32 22.61
N ILE A 70 3.56 0.83 21.92
CA ILE A 70 4.79 1.55 21.58
C ILE A 70 5.58 1.97 22.84
N ARG A 71 4.92 2.27 23.97
CA ARG A 71 5.61 2.48 25.27
C ARG A 71 6.17 1.20 25.88
N TYR A 72 5.68 0.02 25.49
CA TYR A 72 6.15 -1.27 25.96
C TYR A 72 7.22 -1.90 25.06
N LEU A 73 7.34 -1.48 23.79
CA LEU A 73 8.45 -1.87 22.90
C LEU A 73 9.78 -1.21 23.26
N LYS A 74 9.77 -0.14 24.07
CA LYS A 74 10.96 0.34 24.81
C LYS A 74 11.48 -0.65 25.88
N ARG A 75 10.88 -1.84 25.99
CA ARG A 75 11.30 -2.95 26.84
C ARG A 75 11.36 -4.26 26.04
N LEU A 76 11.87 -4.21 24.81
CA LEU A 76 12.48 -5.40 24.23
C LEU A 76 13.58 -5.87 25.21
N PRO A 77 13.68 -7.18 25.52
CA PRO A 77 14.79 -7.66 26.34
C PRO A 77 16.09 -7.21 25.67
N SER A 78 17.01 -6.67 26.48
CA SER A 78 18.34 -6.17 26.12
C SER A 78 19.23 -7.14 25.34
N ASP A 79 18.76 -8.37 25.12
CA ASP A 79 19.48 -9.48 24.53
C ASP A 79 19.20 -9.62 23.02
N ILE A 80 18.33 -8.77 22.46
CA ILE A 80 18.20 -8.59 21.00
C ILE A 80 18.86 -7.24 20.69
N ASP A 81 20.19 -7.26 20.60
CA ASP A 81 21.03 -6.09 20.26
C ASP A 81 20.95 -5.73 18.76
N GLU A 82 20.09 -6.43 18.00
CA GLU A 82 19.89 -6.20 16.58
C GLU A 82 18.65 -5.35 16.33
N ASN A 83 18.86 -4.29 15.57
CA ASN A 83 17.81 -3.42 15.08
C ASN A 83 16.83 -4.20 14.18
N LEU A 84 15.56 -3.79 14.21
CA LEU A 84 14.45 -4.50 13.58
C LEU A 84 14.63 -4.61 12.05
N ASP A 85 15.13 -3.54 11.42
CA ASP A 85 15.54 -3.48 10.02
C ASP A 85 16.55 -4.58 9.66
N VAL A 86 17.61 -4.77 10.46
CA VAL A 86 18.64 -5.81 10.26
C VAL A 86 18.03 -7.21 10.38
N ILE A 87 17.09 -7.40 11.32
CA ILE A 87 16.36 -8.67 11.47
C ILE A 87 15.55 -8.96 10.20
N PHE A 88 14.78 -8.00 9.68
CA PHE A 88 14.00 -8.21 8.45
C PHE A 88 14.90 -8.45 7.23
N VAL A 89 16.03 -7.74 7.10
CA VAL A 89 17.03 -8.00 6.04
C VAL A 89 17.53 -9.44 6.12
N LYS A 90 17.84 -9.95 7.31
CA LYS A 90 18.28 -11.35 7.50
C LYS A 90 17.16 -12.34 7.15
N ILE A 91 15.93 -12.07 7.56
CA ILE A 91 14.77 -12.91 7.22
C ILE A 91 14.56 -12.97 5.70
N PHE A 92 14.70 -11.84 5.00
CA PHE A 92 14.55 -11.80 3.54
C PHE A 92 15.66 -12.54 2.77
N LYS A 93 16.81 -12.79 3.40
CA LYS A 93 17.87 -13.65 2.84
C LYS A 93 17.54 -15.14 2.96
N LEU A 94 16.52 -15.51 3.72
CA LEU A 94 16.06 -16.88 3.85
C LEU A 94 15.17 -17.28 2.68
N HIS A 95 15.18 -18.57 2.33
CA HIS A 95 14.22 -19.14 1.40
C HIS A 95 12.88 -19.39 2.11
N LEU A 96 12.04 -18.36 2.15
CA LEU A 96 10.69 -18.43 2.71
C LEU A 96 9.69 -18.95 1.66
N SER A 97 8.82 -19.85 2.10
CA SER A 97 7.61 -20.25 1.37
C SER A 97 6.60 -19.10 1.25
N ASP A 98 5.62 -19.25 0.35
CA ASP A 98 4.63 -18.20 0.12
C ASP A 98 3.74 -17.95 1.34
N ASP A 99 3.41 -18.99 2.11
CA ASP A 99 2.63 -18.84 3.35
C ASP A 99 3.44 -18.16 4.44
N GLU A 100 4.74 -18.45 4.56
CA GLU A 100 5.64 -17.74 5.48
C GLU A 100 5.78 -16.27 5.10
N LYS A 101 5.86 -15.96 3.80
CA LYS A 101 5.83 -14.58 3.33
C LYS A 101 4.50 -13.88 3.61
N CYS A 102 3.37 -14.57 3.46
CA CYS A 102 2.06 -14.01 3.85
C CYS A 102 2.06 -13.65 5.35
N TYR A 103 2.57 -14.54 6.20
CA TYR A 103 2.68 -14.29 7.63
C TYR A 103 3.62 -13.12 7.93
N LEU A 104 4.79 -13.08 7.30
CA LEU A 104 5.77 -12.01 7.45
C LEU A 104 5.16 -10.65 7.08
N TYR A 105 4.59 -10.52 5.89
CA TYR A 105 4.04 -9.25 5.41
C TYR A 105 2.80 -8.81 6.19
N SER A 106 1.97 -9.74 6.67
CA SER A 106 0.84 -9.40 7.56
C SER A 106 1.29 -8.69 8.84
N ASN A 107 2.41 -9.11 9.42
CA ASN A 107 2.98 -8.46 10.60
C ASN A 107 3.78 -7.20 10.23
N MET A 108 4.47 -7.23 9.10
CA MET A 108 5.35 -6.13 8.69
C MET A 108 4.61 -4.82 8.42
N VAL A 109 3.35 -4.88 7.94
CA VAL A 109 2.50 -3.70 7.73
C VAL A 109 2.41 -2.84 9.01
N ASP A 110 2.35 -3.45 10.19
CA ASP A 110 2.26 -2.73 11.45
C ASP A 110 3.65 -2.37 12.04
N LEU A 111 4.66 -3.19 11.75
CA LEU A 111 5.99 -3.08 12.36
C LEU A 111 6.95 -2.16 11.62
N ILE A 112 6.67 -1.84 10.36
CA ILE A 112 7.55 -1.00 9.54
C ILE A 112 7.81 0.38 10.17
N PHE A 113 6.83 0.90 10.92
CA PHE A 113 6.93 2.15 11.68
C PHE A 113 7.93 2.14 12.83
N LEU A 114 8.38 0.96 13.23
CA LEU A 114 9.31 0.76 14.34
C LEU A 114 10.75 0.51 13.85
N MET A 115 10.97 0.46 12.54
CA MET A 115 12.29 0.32 11.95
C MET A 115 12.99 1.68 11.92
N ASP A 116 14.29 1.69 12.24
CA ASP A 116 15.09 2.91 12.10
C ASP A 116 15.44 3.20 10.63
N GLU A 117 15.78 2.15 9.85
CA GLU A 117 16.10 2.27 8.42
C GLU A 117 15.25 1.32 7.52
N PRO A 118 13.94 1.56 7.39
CA PRO A 118 13.06 0.70 6.57
C PRO A 118 13.38 0.72 5.07
N MET A 119 14.24 1.64 4.61
CA MET A 119 14.72 1.66 3.22
C MET A 119 15.57 0.45 2.87
N LEU A 120 16.23 -0.18 3.84
CA LEU A 120 17.07 -1.37 3.60
C LEU A 120 16.29 -2.56 3.03
N ILE A 121 14.98 -2.59 3.22
CA ILE A 121 14.10 -3.65 2.73
C ILE A 121 13.21 -3.22 1.55
N ALA A 122 13.27 -1.94 1.14
CA ALA A 122 12.32 -1.37 0.18
C ALA A 122 12.38 -2.05 -1.19
N ASP A 123 13.57 -2.31 -1.72
CA ASP A 123 13.74 -3.01 -3.00
C ASP A 123 13.17 -4.43 -2.96
N LYS A 124 13.33 -5.12 -1.82
CA LYS A 124 12.79 -6.47 -1.65
C LYS A 124 11.26 -6.44 -1.59
N VAL A 125 10.70 -5.50 -0.83
CA VAL A 125 9.26 -5.28 -0.73
C VAL A 125 8.66 -4.94 -2.10
N HIS A 126 9.32 -4.08 -2.88
CA HIS A 126 8.89 -3.72 -4.23
C HIS A 126 8.86 -4.94 -5.18
N ASN A 127 9.93 -5.73 -5.19
CA ASN A 127 10.02 -6.94 -6.00
C ASN A 127 8.93 -7.94 -5.63
N ASP A 128 8.70 -8.14 -4.33
CA ASP A 128 7.67 -9.04 -3.82
C ASP A 128 6.25 -8.51 -4.06
N ALA A 129 6.06 -7.19 -4.05
CA ALA A 129 4.79 -6.55 -4.44
C ALA A 129 4.51 -6.69 -5.94
N SER A 130 5.54 -6.85 -6.77
CA SER A 130 5.41 -6.99 -8.24
C SER A 130 5.35 -8.45 -8.71
N SER A 131 5.45 -9.43 -7.80
CA SER A 131 5.64 -10.84 -8.16
C SER A 131 4.35 -11.63 -8.45
N LYS A 132 3.17 -11.01 -8.28
CA LYS A 132 1.85 -11.63 -8.49
C LYS A 132 1.62 -12.91 -7.69
N GLN A 133 2.27 -13.03 -6.54
CA GLN A 133 2.12 -14.15 -5.62
C GLN A 133 1.06 -13.82 -4.56
N LYS A 134 0.64 -14.83 -3.80
CA LYS A 134 -0.38 -14.71 -2.74
C LYS A 134 -0.06 -13.62 -1.71
N TYR A 135 1.22 -13.38 -1.41
CA TYR A 135 1.68 -12.35 -0.47
C TYR A 135 1.83 -10.95 -1.10
N SER A 136 1.75 -10.82 -2.42
CA SER A 136 2.11 -9.58 -3.12
C SER A 136 1.21 -8.40 -2.76
N PHE A 137 -0.07 -8.64 -2.46
CA PHE A 137 -0.95 -7.56 -1.99
C PHE A 137 -0.55 -7.04 -0.61
N LEU A 138 -0.11 -7.92 0.31
CA LEU A 138 0.41 -7.50 1.61
C LEU A 138 1.74 -6.75 1.46
N ALA A 139 2.63 -7.22 0.57
CA ALA A 139 3.84 -6.50 0.21
C ALA A 139 3.52 -5.12 -0.40
N CYS A 140 2.47 -5.01 -1.22
CA CYS A 140 1.99 -3.74 -1.77
C CYS A 140 1.51 -2.78 -0.68
N LYS A 141 0.88 -3.27 0.40
CA LYS A 141 0.54 -2.45 1.58
C LYS A 141 1.79 -1.93 2.28
N CYS A 142 2.82 -2.76 2.47
CA CYS A 142 4.10 -2.32 3.01
C CYS A 142 4.78 -1.29 2.11
N LEU A 143 4.76 -1.50 0.79
CA LEU A 143 5.30 -0.58 -0.19
C LEU A 143 4.61 0.80 -0.12
N PHE A 144 3.29 0.81 0.03
CA PHE A 144 2.54 2.05 0.25
C PHE A 144 3.04 2.82 1.49
N ILE A 145 3.31 2.14 2.59
CA ILE A 145 3.82 2.79 3.81
C ILE A 145 5.22 3.38 3.56
N LEU A 146 6.10 2.64 2.89
CA LEU A 146 7.43 3.12 2.51
C LEU A 146 7.35 4.40 1.65
N ILE A 147 6.41 4.44 0.71
CA ILE A 147 6.19 5.62 -0.14
C ILE A 147 5.63 6.79 0.69
N ALA A 148 4.56 6.55 1.44
CA ALA A 148 3.79 7.60 2.09
C ALA A 148 4.48 8.20 3.34
N GLU A 149 5.27 7.41 4.05
CA GLU A 149 5.84 7.79 5.36
C GLU A 149 7.35 7.98 5.29
N TYR A 150 8.02 7.26 4.39
CA TYR A 150 9.47 7.28 4.28
C TYR A 150 9.96 7.92 2.96
N ASN A 151 9.06 8.37 2.09
CA ASN A 151 9.37 8.97 0.78
C ASN A 151 10.15 8.04 -0.15
N PHE A 152 9.92 6.73 -0.09
CA PHE A 152 10.48 5.79 -1.06
C PHE A 152 9.95 6.12 -2.46
N CYS A 153 10.85 6.31 -3.43
CA CYS A 153 10.47 6.68 -4.78
C CYS A 153 10.08 5.44 -5.60
N CYS A 154 8.78 5.25 -5.84
CA CYS A 154 8.25 4.15 -6.62
C CYS A 154 7.23 4.64 -7.66
N LEU A 155 7.71 5.01 -8.85
CA LEU A 155 6.89 5.62 -9.91
C LEU A 155 5.79 4.69 -10.44
N ASN A 156 6.01 3.36 -10.39
CA ASN A 156 5.05 2.38 -10.88
C ASN A 156 4.11 1.83 -9.79
N PHE A 157 4.09 2.41 -8.58
CA PHE A 157 3.29 1.91 -7.45
C PHE A 157 1.82 1.70 -7.82
N PHE A 158 1.21 2.70 -8.45
CA PHE A 158 -0.21 2.62 -8.79
C PHE A 158 -0.51 1.49 -9.79
N ASN A 159 0.39 1.25 -10.75
CA ASN A 159 0.25 0.12 -11.67
C ASN A 159 0.35 -1.22 -10.93
N VAL A 160 1.29 -1.37 -10.01
CA VAL A 160 1.41 -2.56 -9.16
C VAL A 160 0.14 -2.77 -8.35
N PHE A 161 -0.39 -1.73 -7.70
CA PHE A 161 -1.64 -1.81 -6.93
C PHE A 161 -2.83 -2.24 -7.81
N MET A 162 -2.96 -1.66 -9.01
CA MET A 162 -4.07 -1.96 -9.92
C MET A 162 -4.08 -3.41 -10.42
N GLU A 163 -2.95 -4.14 -10.39
CA GLU A 163 -2.93 -5.57 -10.76
C GLU A 163 -3.72 -6.45 -9.78
N TYR A 164 -3.95 -5.98 -8.55
CA TYR A 164 -4.61 -6.75 -7.49
C TYR A 164 -6.06 -6.35 -7.27
N ILE A 165 -6.53 -5.26 -7.90
CA ILE A 165 -7.80 -4.65 -7.53
C ILE A 165 -8.99 -5.58 -7.73
N ASP A 166 -9.02 -6.31 -8.85
CA ASP A 166 -10.11 -7.21 -9.21
C ASP A 166 -10.26 -8.35 -8.20
N GLN A 167 -9.14 -8.99 -7.84
CA GLN A 167 -9.10 -10.06 -6.85
C GLN A 167 -9.50 -9.53 -5.46
N GLN A 168 -8.91 -8.41 -5.04
CA GLN A 168 -9.07 -7.91 -3.68
C GLN A 168 -10.44 -7.27 -3.42
N ILE A 169 -11.06 -6.63 -4.43
CA ILE A 169 -12.46 -6.19 -4.34
C ILE A 169 -13.40 -7.38 -4.14
N THR A 170 -13.13 -8.51 -4.78
CA THR A 170 -13.98 -9.70 -4.66
C THR A 170 -13.80 -10.41 -3.31
N GLU A 171 -12.55 -10.64 -2.91
CA GLU A 171 -12.19 -11.41 -1.72
C GLU A 171 -12.30 -10.58 -0.42
N ASN A 172 -11.73 -9.37 -0.40
CA ASN A 172 -11.54 -8.53 0.80
C ASN A 172 -12.04 -7.09 0.57
N THR A 173 -13.30 -6.93 0.16
CA THR A 173 -13.86 -5.64 -0.30
C THR A 173 -13.66 -4.50 0.71
N GLU A 174 -13.95 -4.72 1.99
CA GLU A 174 -13.91 -3.67 3.02
C GLU A 174 -12.48 -3.14 3.24
N ASP A 175 -11.54 -4.05 3.50
CA ASP A 175 -10.11 -3.73 3.65
C ASP A 175 -9.53 -3.04 2.41
N THR A 176 -9.97 -3.48 1.22
CA THR A 176 -9.54 -2.90 -0.07
C THR A 176 -10.08 -1.49 -0.23
N CYS A 177 -11.34 -1.25 0.11
CA CYS A 177 -11.94 0.08 0.07
C CYS A 177 -11.26 1.03 1.06
N GLU A 178 -10.95 0.58 2.28
CA GLU A 178 -10.19 1.37 3.24
C GLU A 178 -8.79 1.71 2.71
N PHE A 179 -8.09 0.73 2.14
CA PHE A 179 -6.76 0.93 1.58
C PHE A 179 -6.79 1.91 0.38
N ILE A 180 -7.79 1.82 -0.49
CA ILE A 180 -8.00 2.77 -1.58
C ILE A 180 -8.17 4.21 -1.06
N ILE A 181 -9.00 4.39 -0.02
CA ILE A 181 -9.20 5.70 0.61
C ILE A 181 -7.88 6.22 1.19
N GLN A 182 -7.04 5.37 1.77
CA GLN A 182 -5.72 5.75 2.26
C GLN A 182 -4.80 6.20 1.11
N ILE A 183 -4.76 5.46 0.00
CA ILE A 183 -3.97 5.82 -1.19
C ILE A 183 -4.38 7.20 -1.69
N VAL A 184 -5.67 7.42 -1.94
CA VAL A 184 -6.21 8.69 -2.48
C VAL A 184 -5.98 9.87 -1.53
N ASN A 185 -5.92 9.62 -0.21
CA ASN A 185 -5.63 10.68 0.76
C ASN A 185 -4.15 11.04 0.89
N ARG A 186 -3.25 10.09 0.67
CA ARG A 186 -1.82 10.23 1.01
C ARG A 186 -0.92 10.35 -0.20
N ILE A 187 -1.34 9.81 -1.34
CA ILE A 187 -0.61 9.88 -2.60
C ILE A 187 -1.39 10.78 -3.55
N CYS A 188 -0.70 11.74 -4.15
CA CYS A 188 -1.27 12.53 -5.23
C CYS A 188 -1.37 11.65 -6.47
N LEU A 189 -2.58 11.15 -6.75
CA LEU A 189 -2.86 10.40 -7.96
C LEU A 189 -3.20 11.35 -9.10
N SER A 190 -2.72 11.04 -10.29
CA SER A 190 -3.11 11.75 -11.51
C SER A 190 -4.60 11.55 -11.79
N PHE A 191 -5.22 12.48 -12.55
CA PHE A 191 -6.61 12.32 -12.96
C PHE A 191 -6.86 11.02 -13.75
N ALA A 192 -5.89 10.62 -14.58
CA ALA A 192 -5.93 9.37 -15.32
C ALA A 192 -5.95 8.14 -14.39
N ASP A 193 -5.16 8.15 -13.32
CA ASP A 193 -5.10 7.05 -12.36
C ASP A 193 -6.39 6.93 -11.55
N VAL A 194 -6.93 8.04 -11.04
CA VAL A 194 -8.22 7.99 -10.32
C VAL A 194 -9.39 7.62 -11.23
N THR A 195 -9.33 7.99 -12.51
CA THR A 195 -10.29 7.54 -13.51
C THR A 195 -10.23 6.02 -13.69
N ARG A 196 -9.03 5.45 -13.82
CA ARG A 196 -8.82 4.00 -13.94
C ARG A 196 -9.36 3.27 -12.70
N LEU A 197 -9.06 3.81 -11.52
CA LEU A 197 -9.52 3.28 -10.24
C LEU A 197 -11.05 3.20 -10.15
N VAL A 198 -11.76 4.31 -10.40
CA VAL A 198 -13.23 4.35 -10.35
C VAL A 198 -13.84 3.42 -11.42
N THR A 199 -13.22 3.35 -12.60
CA THR A 199 -13.67 2.45 -13.67
C THR A 199 -13.58 0.98 -13.26
N ALA A 200 -12.48 0.57 -12.60
CA ALA A 200 -12.34 -0.79 -12.09
C ALA A 200 -13.37 -1.06 -10.97
N MET A 201 -13.51 -0.14 -10.03
CA MET A 201 -14.43 -0.32 -8.90
C MET A 201 -15.89 -0.45 -9.33
N LYS A 202 -16.39 0.41 -10.23
CA LYS A 202 -17.82 0.41 -10.58
C LYS A 202 -18.31 -0.89 -11.23
N GLN A 203 -17.42 -1.64 -11.89
CA GLN A 203 -17.74 -2.92 -12.53
C GLN A 203 -18.27 -3.97 -11.53
N TYR A 204 -17.97 -3.82 -10.25
CA TYR A 204 -18.35 -4.77 -9.19
C TYR A 204 -19.61 -4.34 -8.41
N LEU A 205 -20.13 -3.14 -8.62
CA LEU A 205 -21.20 -2.59 -7.77
C LEU A 205 -22.49 -3.45 -7.78
N LEU A 206 -22.82 -4.02 -8.94
CA LEU A 206 -24.05 -4.79 -9.14
C LEU A 206 -23.88 -6.30 -8.92
N SER A 207 -22.65 -6.79 -8.78
CA SER A 207 -22.34 -8.22 -8.61
C SER A 207 -22.04 -8.63 -7.17
N LEU A 208 -21.86 -7.65 -6.28
CA LEU A 208 -21.54 -7.88 -4.87
C LEU A 208 -22.77 -7.88 -3.97
N SER A 209 -22.60 -8.38 -2.74
CA SER A 209 -23.64 -8.30 -1.71
C SER A 209 -23.86 -6.86 -1.25
N SER A 210 -25.04 -6.55 -0.71
CA SER A 210 -25.39 -5.18 -0.29
C SER A 210 -24.36 -4.51 0.64
N SER A 211 -23.77 -5.26 1.58
CA SER A 211 -22.72 -4.74 2.47
C SER A 211 -21.46 -4.33 1.69
N LYS A 212 -21.02 -5.18 0.76
CA LYS A 212 -19.85 -4.95 -0.09
C LYS A 212 -20.10 -3.81 -1.08
N THR A 213 -21.28 -3.78 -1.71
CA THR A 213 -21.71 -2.68 -2.58
C THR A 213 -21.72 -1.35 -1.82
N TYR A 214 -22.23 -1.33 -0.59
CA TYR A 214 -22.21 -0.14 0.26
C TYR A 214 -20.78 0.37 0.51
N ALA A 215 -19.86 -0.51 0.93
CA ALA A 215 -18.46 -0.14 1.18
C ALA A 215 -17.79 0.43 -0.07
N LEU A 216 -17.98 -0.24 -1.20
CA LEU A 216 -17.41 0.14 -2.49
C LEU A 216 -17.97 1.47 -2.99
N LEU A 217 -19.28 1.67 -2.91
CA LEU A 217 -19.95 2.91 -3.30
C LEU A 217 -19.53 4.08 -2.40
N ASN A 218 -19.33 3.84 -1.11
CA ASN A 218 -18.82 4.85 -0.19
C ASN A 218 -17.38 5.27 -0.54
N ALA A 219 -16.53 4.32 -0.93
CA ALA A 219 -15.17 4.62 -1.41
C ALA A 219 -15.21 5.39 -2.75
N ILE A 220 -16.06 5.01 -3.70
CA ILE A 220 -16.23 5.76 -4.96
C ILE A 220 -16.71 7.18 -4.68
N ARG A 221 -17.70 7.35 -3.79
CA ARG A 221 -18.16 8.66 -3.36
C ARG A 221 -16.98 9.49 -2.86
N PHE A 222 -16.18 8.94 -1.96
CA PHE A 222 -15.00 9.60 -1.40
C PHE A 222 -14.04 10.09 -2.49
N ILE A 223 -13.73 9.24 -3.48
CA ILE A 223 -12.84 9.59 -4.59
C ILE A 223 -13.44 10.75 -5.41
N VAL A 224 -14.72 10.68 -5.77
CA VAL A 224 -15.41 11.75 -6.52
C VAL A 224 -15.48 13.05 -5.71
N GLU A 225 -15.53 13.00 -4.37
CA GLU A 225 -15.45 14.22 -3.56
C GLU A 225 -14.07 14.87 -3.59
N LYS A 226 -13.01 14.08 -3.76
CA LYS A 226 -11.61 14.54 -3.84
C LYS A 226 -11.21 14.96 -5.26
N HIS A 227 -11.80 14.34 -6.26
CA HIS A 227 -11.47 14.48 -7.67
C HIS A 227 -12.70 14.84 -8.48
N VAL A 228 -12.88 16.13 -8.72
CA VAL A 228 -14.22 16.68 -8.98
C VAL A 228 -14.60 16.55 -10.44
N LEU A 229 -13.60 16.62 -11.33
CA LEU A 229 -13.75 16.34 -12.75
C LEU A 229 -14.23 14.90 -13.01
N LEU A 230 -14.12 13.97 -12.03
CA LEU A 230 -14.69 12.63 -12.18
C LEU A 230 -16.21 12.64 -12.24
N HIS A 231 -16.87 13.59 -11.55
CA HIS A 231 -18.31 13.73 -11.64
C HIS A 231 -18.72 14.11 -13.06
N GLU A 232 -18.02 15.07 -13.67
CA GLU A 232 -18.27 15.45 -15.07
C GLU A 232 -17.98 14.30 -16.03
N ARG A 233 -16.85 13.61 -15.85
CA ARG A 233 -16.41 12.52 -16.72
C ARG A 233 -17.35 11.32 -16.71
N PHE A 234 -17.85 10.93 -15.54
CA PHE A 234 -18.60 9.69 -15.38
C PHE A 234 -20.10 9.91 -15.26
N VAL A 235 -20.54 10.96 -14.58
CA VAL A 235 -21.95 11.16 -14.23
C VAL A 235 -22.67 12.02 -15.28
N LYS A 236 -22.10 13.16 -15.69
CA LYS A 236 -22.75 14.03 -16.70
C LYS A 236 -22.84 13.39 -18.09
N GLY A 237 -22.01 12.38 -18.38
CA GLY A 237 -22.00 11.67 -19.66
C GLY A 237 -22.69 10.30 -19.65
N ASP A 238 -23.51 9.98 -18.63
CA ASP A 238 -24.18 8.67 -18.46
C ASP A 238 -23.24 7.44 -18.52
N LYS A 239 -21.95 7.64 -18.24
CA LYS A 239 -20.96 6.55 -18.20
C LYS A 239 -20.99 5.78 -16.88
N PHE A 240 -21.87 6.15 -15.96
CA PHE A 240 -22.02 5.55 -14.63
C PHE A 240 -23.47 5.11 -14.38
N TRP A 241 -24.03 4.38 -15.34
CA TRP A 241 -25.40 3.86 -15.32
C TRP A 241 -25.69 2.91 -14.14
N GLU A 242 -24.66 2.33 -13.52
CA GLU A 242 -24.81 1.52 -12.32
C GLU A 242 -25.48 2.32 -11.18
N LEU A 243 -25.30 3.64 -11.14
CA LEU A 243 -25.99 4.50 -10.18
C LEU A 243 -27.50 4.50 -10.38
N ASP A 244 -28.00 4.48 -11.61
CA ASP A 244 -29.44 4.46 -11.91
C ASP A 244 -30.12 3.20 -11.38
N VAL A 245 -29.42 2.07 -11.48
CA VAL A 245 -29.88 0.80 -10.91
C VAL A 245 -29.87 0.87 -9.39
N LEU A 246 -28.80 1.41 -8.80
CA LEU A 246 -28.64 1.49 -7.34
C LEU A 246 -29.58 2.49 -6.66
N GLU A 247 -30.14 3.47 -7.39
CA GLU A 247 -31.19 4.36 -6.86
C GLU A 247 -32.49 3.64 -6.46
N HIS A 248 -32.69 2.43 -6.97
CA HIS A 248 -33.82 1.56 -6.65
C HIS A 248 -33.47 0.50 -5.58
N SER A 249 -32.25 0.55 -5.03
CA SER A 249 -31.80 -0.36 -3.96
C SER A 249 -32.34 0.04 -2.58
N ILE A 250 -32.05 -0.81 -1.58
CA ILE A 250 -32.33 -0.53 -0.18
C ILE A 250 -31.50 0.67 0.34
N GLU A 251 -32.02 1.35 1.36
CA GLU A 251 -31.19 2.27 2.14
C GLU A 251 -30.15 1.48 2.95
N PRO A 252 -28.88 1.95 3.06
CA PRO A 252 -28.36 3.27 2.69
C PRO A 252 -27.74 3.39 1.28
N ILE A 253 -27.79 2.34 0.46
CA ILE A 253 -27.15 2.31 -0.87
C ILE A 253 -27.79 3.35 -1.79
N LYS A 254 -29.12 3.43 -1.77
CA LYS A 254 -29.88 4.44 -2.52
C LYS A 254 -29.41 5.86 -2.21
N CYS A 255 -29.33 6.25 -0.94
CA CYS A 255 -28.83 7.57 -0.55
C CYS A 255 -27.42 7.86 -1.09
N LEU A 256 -26.51 6.87 -1.05
CA LEU A 256 -25.15 7.06 -1.57
C LEU A 256 -25.14 7.21 -3.10
N ALA A 257 -25.93 6.42 -3.83
CA ALA A 257 -26.02 6.51 -5.27
C ALA A 257 -26.52 7.89 -5.71
N GLN A 258 -27.59 8.37 -5.07
CA GLN A 258 -28.12 9.72 -5.28
C GLN A 258 -27.13 10.82 -4.93
N ALA A 259 -26.36 10.64 -3.83
CA ALA A 259 -25.34 11.60 -3.42
C ALA A 259 -24.19 11.74 -4.42
N ILE A 260 -23.80 10.65 -5.09
CA ILE A 260 -22.82 10.69 -6.18
C ILE A 260 -23.47 11.33 -7.42
N LYS A 261 -24.66 10.88 -7.80
CA LYS A 261 -25.32 11.28 -9.05
C LYS A 261 -25.66 12.78 -9.08
N TYR A 262 -26.33 13.28 -8.04
CA TYR A 262 -26.86 14.66 -8.02
C TYR A 262 -25.96 15.68 -7.31
N LYS A 263 -24.67 15.37 -7.15
CA LYS A 263 -23.77 16.21 -6.36
C LYS A 263 -23.62 17.60 -6.99
N LYS A 264 -24.08 18.64 -6.29
CA LYS A 264 -23.94 20.04 -6.73
C LYS A 264 -22.50 20.52 -6.52
N GLU A 265 -21.88 21.07 -7.55
CA GLU A 265 -20.46 21.47 -7.63
C GLU A 265 -19.99 22.60 -6.70
N ARG A 266 -20.78 23.00 -5.69
CA ARG A 266 -20.66 24.34 -5.12
C ARG A 266 -19.44 24.59 -4.21
N LYS A 267 -18.58 23.62 -3.92
CA LYS A 267 -17.43 23.80 -3.00
C LYS A 267 -16.20 22.92 -3.31
N TYR A 268 -15.85 22.82 -4.58
CA TYR A 268 -14.74 21.96 -4.98
C TYR A 268 -13.44 22.72 -5.19
N ARG A 269 -12.37 22.22 -4.57
CA ARG A 269 -11.00 22.65 -4.87
C ARG A 269 -10.39 21.59 -5.78
N LEU A 270 -10.18 21.94 -7.05
CA LEU A 270 -9.45 21.11 -7.99
C LEU A 270 -8.03 20.90 -7.49
N ASN A 271 -7.52 19.69 -7.64
CA ASN A 271 -6.09 19.41 -7.42
C ASN A 271 -5.27 19.97 -8.61
N ARG A 272 -3.93 19.92 -8.52
CA ARG A 272 -3.05 20.53 -9.54
C ARG A 272 -3.17 19.89 -10.92
N ASP A 273 -3.31 18.57 -10.98
CA ASP A 273 -3.40 17.86 -12.25
C ASP A 273 -4.74 18.12 -12.95
N GLU A 274 -5.84 18.20 -12.18
CA GLU A 274 -7.16 18.59 -12.69
C GLU A 274 -7.23 20.06 -13.11
N GLN A 275 -6.32 20.93 -12.67
CA GLN A 275 -6.25 22.31 -13.15
C GLN A 275 -5.50 22.42 -14.49
N ALA A 276 -4.66 21.45 -14.81
CA ALA A 276 -3.87 21.43 -16.03
C ALA A 276 -4.63 20.80 -17.21
N GLU A 277 -5.64 19.99 -16.92
CA GLU A 277 -6.57 19.36 -17.88
C GLU A 277 -7.72 20.31 -18.25
#